data_AF-A0A952AEW7-F1
#
_entry.id   AF-A0A952AEW7-F1
#
_cell.length_a   1.000
_cell.length_b   1.000
_cell.length_c   1.000
_cell.angle_alpha   90.00
_cell.angle_beta   90.00
_cell.angle_gamma   90.00
#
_symmetry.space_group_name_H-M   'P 1'
#
loop_
_entity.id
_entity.type
_entity.pdbx_description
1 polymer ?
#
loop_
_entity_poly.entity_id
_entity_poly.type
_entity_poly.pdbx_seq_one_letter_code
_entity_poly.pdbx_strand_id
1 'polypeptide(L)'
;EWRKRDEEFENNFTSKNELLEKWNEGWQCLLSTLKNLSENDLDKTVYIRNQGHLVTDAINRQLAHYASHIGQIIFIGKMIKNNEWQTLSIPKGSSAKFNQEKFAQPKHNEHFTDETLQKNKS
;
A
#
# COMPACT_ATOMS: atom_id res chain seq x y z
N GLU A 1 27.81 9.61 0.28
CA GLU A 1 26.36 9.91 0.45
C GLU A 1 25.58 8.97 -0.45
N TRP A 2 24.52 8.29 0.03
CA TRP A 2 23.82 7.26 -0.74
C TRP A 2 22.44 7.68 -1.26
N ARG A 3 21.83 8.73 -0.70
CA ARG A 3 20.54 9.27 -1.12
C ARG A 3 20.71 10.64 -1.78
N LYS A 4 20.18 10.79 -2.99
CA LYS A 4 20.17 12.05 -3.74
C LYS A 4 18.74 12.52 -3.96
N ARG A 5 18.24 13.30 -3.01
CA ARG A 5 16.82 13.67 -2.96
C ARG A 5 16.35 14.46 -4.18
N ASP A 6 17.18 15.35 -4.71
CA ASP A 6 16.74 16.20 -5.82
C ASP A 6 16.56 15.40 -7.11
N GLU A 7 17.41 14.38 -7.34
CA GLU A 7 17.27 13.44 -8.44
C GLU A 7 15.98 12.59 -8.34
N GLU A 8 15.40 12.41 -7.13
CA GLU A 8 14.12 11.70 -6.96
C GLU A 8 12.93 12.45 -7.59
N PHE A 9 13.09 13.75 -7.89
CA PHE A 9 12.05 14.56 -8.55
C PHE A 9 12.25 14.69 -10.06
N GLU A 10 13.35 14.16 -10.59
CA GLU A 10 13.61 14.11 -12.02
C GLU A 10 12.94 12.88 -12.62
N ASN A 11 12.11 13.06 -13.65
CA ASN A 11 11.47 11.92 -14.31
C ASN A 11 12.44 11.24 -15.26
N ASN A 12 13.23 10.33 -14.71
CA ASN A 12 14.23 9.57 -15.45
C ASN A 12 13.68 8.27 -16.05
N PHE A 13 12.40 7.95 -15.81
CA PHE A 13 11.77 6.75 -16.35
C PHE A 13 11.33 6.95 -17.80
N THR A 14 11.77 6.05 -18.66
CA THR A 14 11.47 6.08 -20.10
C THR A 14 10.31 5.16 -20.49
N SER A 15 9.93 4.22 -19.60
CA SER A 15 8.84 3.29 -19.83
C SER A 15 8.09 2.89 -18.55
N LYS A 16 6.86 2.39 -18.72
CA LYS A 16 6.08 1.79 -17.63
C LYS A 16 6.79 0.60 -17.00
N ASN A 17 7.50 -0.21 -17.80
CA ASN A 17 8.18 -1.40 -17.30
C ASN A 17 9.32 -1.02 -16.36
N GLU A 18 10.13 -0.04 -16.76
CA GLU A 18 11.23 0.50 -15.94
C GLU A 18 10.71 1.07 -14.61
N LEU A 19 9.61 1.83 -14.66
CA LEU A 19 8.95 2.34 -13.45
C LEU A 19 8.49 1.20 -12.53
N LEU A 20 7.83 0.17 -13.09
CA LEU A 20 7.35 -0.97 -12.32
C LEU A 20 8.49 -1.82 -11.74
N GLU A 21 9.59 -1.95 -12.45
CA GLU A 21 10.79 -2.64 -11.97
C GLU A 21 11.35 -1.93 -10.74
N LYS A 22 11.56 -0.61 -10.81
CA LYS A 22 12.01 0.18 -9.66
C LYS A 22 11.01 0.21 -8.51
N TRP A 23 9.72 0.28 -8.82
CA TRP A 23 8.66 0.16 -7.80
C TRP A 23 8.77 -1.17 -7.06
N ASN A 24 8.89 -2.29 -7.80
CA ASN A 24 8.98 -3.62 -7.21
C ASN A 24 10.28 -3.81 -6.42
N GLU A 25 11.41 -3.30 -6.91
CA GLU A 25 12.70 -3.33 -6.19
C GLU A 25 12.58 -2.70 -4.80
N GLY A 26 11.96 -1.52 -4.70
CA GLY A 26 11.74 -0.83 -3.43
C GLY A 26 10.84 -1.61 -2.46
N TRP A 27 9.73 -2.16 -2.95
CA TRP A 27 8.84 -2.99 -2.12
C TRP A 27 9.49 -4.31 -1.70
N GLN A 28 10.26 -4.97 -2.58
CA GLN A 28 10.97 -6.19 -2.26
C GLN A 28 12.00 -5.97 -1.15
N CYS A 29 12.72 -4.85 -1.18
CA CYS A 29 13.62 -4.46 -0.09
C CYS A 29 12.87 -4.37 1.24
N LEU A 30 11.79 -3.59 1.31
CA LEU A 30 10.98 -3.43 2.51
C LEU A 30 10.42 -4.77 3.02
N LEU A 31 9.75 -5.53 2.15
CA LEU A 31 9.06 -6.76 2.53
C LEU A 31 10.05 -7.84 2.96
N SER A 32 11.22 -7.93 2.31
CA SER A 32 12.28 -8.85 2.72
C SER A 32 12.84 -8.47 4.08
N THR A 33 13.05 -7.18 4.36
CA THR A 33 13.45 -6.72 5.69
C THR A 33 12.42 -7.11 6.74
N LEU A 34 11.13 -6.79 6.53
CA LEU A 34 10.07 -7.09 7.49
C LEU A 34 9.94 -8.60 7.77
N LYS A 35 10.07 -9.43 6.74
CA LYS A 35 9.97 -10.90 6.87
C LYS A 35 11.11 -11.52 7.68
N ASN A 36 12.25 -10.85 7.74
CA ASN A 36 13.43 -11.32 8.49
C ASN A 36 13.49 -10.78 9.93
N LEU A 37 12.54 -9.93 10.35
CA LEU A 37 12.46 -9.47 11.73
C LEU A 37 11.93 -10.58 12.65
N SER A 38 12.57 -10.72 13.80
CA SER A 38 12.06 -11.47 14.94
C SER A 38 11.28 -10.53 15.89
N GLU A 39 10.51 -11.10 16.82
CA GLU A 39 9.79 -10.32 17.83
C GLU A 39 10.73 -9.43 18.65
N ASN A 40 11.92 -9.95 18.99
CA ASN A 40 12.94 -9.20 19.73
C ASN A 40 13.52 -8.00 18.94
N ASP A 41 13.35 -7.98 17.62
CA ASP A 41 13.81 -6.84 16.81
C ASP A 41 12.86 -5.64 16.91
N LEU A 42 11.58 -5.86 17.25
CA LEU A 42 10.55 -4.83 17.26
C LEU A 42 10.80 -3.71 18.29
N ASP A 43 11.54 -4.04 19.35
CA ASP A 43 11.94 -3.12 20.43
C ASP A 43 13.35 -2.52 20.23
N LYS A 44 14.04 -2.85 19.13
CA LYS A 44 15.35 -2.25 18.83
C LYS A 44 15.19 -0.81 18.40
N THR A 45 16.18 0.02 18.76
CA THR A 45 16.25 1.41 18.27
C THR A 45 16.91 1.47 16.90
N VAL A 46 16.23 2.08 15.94
CA VAL A 46 16.76 2.49 14.64
C VAL A 46 16.81 4.01 14.54
N TYR A 47 17.71 4.52 13.72
CA TYR A 47 17.90 5.96 13.56
C TYR A 47 17.40 6.43 12.21
N ILE A 48 16.46 7.37 12.21
CA ILE A 48 15.99 8.06 11.01
C ILE A 48 16.37 9.52 11.17
N ARG A 49 17.31 10.02 10.35
CA ARG A 49 17.87 11.39 10.49
C ARG A 49 18.41 11.67 11.90
N ASN A 50 19.14 10.70 12.46
CA ASN A 50 19.68 10.71 13.83
C ASN A 50 18.64 10.80 14.96
N GLN A 51 17.36 10.60 14.66
CA GLN A 51 16.29 10.47 15.66
C GLN A 51 16.06 8.99 15.93
N GLY A 52 16.20 8.58 17.19
CA GLY A 52 15.97 7.21 17.61
C GLY A 52 14.48 6.89 17.61
N HIS A 53 14.12 5.75 17.02
CA HIS A 53 12.76 5.21 16.98
C HIS A 53 12.83 3.72 17.30
N LEU A 54 11.82 3.17 17.98
CA LEU A 54 11.67 1.72 17.99
C LEU A 54 11.39 1.23 16.56
N VAL A 55 11.78 0.00 16.25
CA VAL A 55 11.44 -0.62 14.96
C VAL A 55 9.92 -0.58 14.73
N THR A 56 9.12 -0.85 15.76
CA THR A 56 7.65 -0.74 15.69
C THR A 56 7.18 0.67 15.32
N ASP A 57 7.77 1.71 15.93
CA ASP A 57 7.43 3.11 15.63
C ASP A 57 7.79 3.47 14.18
N ALA A 58 8.97 3.02 13.72
CA ALA A 58 9.42 3.24 12.36
C ALA A 58 8.48 2.56 11.35
N ILE A 59 8.04 1.32 11.61
CA ILE A 59 7.09 0.59 10.76
C ILE A 59 5.74 1.32 10.71
N ASN A 60 5.18 1.70 11.86
CA ASN A 60 3.89 2.39 11.93
C ASN A 60 3.93 3.75 11.21
N ARG A 61 5.01 4.52 11.39
CA ARG A 61 5.23 5.77 10.69
C ARG A 61 5.24 5.57 9.17
N GLN A 62 5.91 4.52 8.69
CA GLN A 62 5.97 4.20 7.26
C GLN A 62 4.61 3.75 6.72
N LEU A 63 3.86 2.93 7.46
CA LEU A 63 2.51 2.50 7.07
C LEU A 63 1.58 3.69 6.78
N ALA A 64 1.54 4.66 7.70
CA ALA A 64 0.73 5.88 7.53
C ALA A 64 1.19 6.71 6.32
N HIS A 65 2.50 6.82 6.12
CA HIS A 65 3.08 7.53 4.99
C HIS A 65 2.71 6.88 3.65
N TYR A 66 2.75 5.55 3.55
CA TYR A 66 2.33 4.83 2.35
C TYR A 66 0.86 5.03 2.04
N ALA A 67 -0.03 4.96 3.04
CA ALA A 67 -1.45 5.22 2.86
C ALA A 67 -1.71 6.62 2.27
N SER A 68 -0.98 7.64 2.73
CA SER A 68 -1.06 9.00 2.20
C SER A 68 -0.70 9.07 0.71
N HIS A 69 0.44 8.50 0.32
CA HIS A 69 0.87 8.50 -1.09
C HIS A 69 0.01 7.63 -2.00
N ILE A 70 -0.46 6.48 -1.52
CA ILE A 70 -1.43 5.66 -2.25
C ILE A 70 -2.71 6.45 -2.50
N GLY A 71 -3.18 7.22 -1.50
CA GLY A 71 -4.31 8.13 -1.66
C GLY A 71 -4.10 9.18 -2.76
N GLN A 72 -2.91 9.79 -2.81
CA GLN A 72 -2.54 10.75 -3.87
C GLN A 72 -2.56 10.09 -5.26
N ILE A 73 -1.98 8.89 -5.39
CA ILE A 73 -1.97 8.13 -6.65
C ILE A 73 -3.40 7.80 -7.10
N ILE A 74 -4.25 7.32 -6.19
CA ILE A 74 -5.66 7.02 -6.47
C ILE A 74 -6.39 8.29 -6.93
N PHE A 75 -6.16 9.42 -6.26
CA PHE A 75 -6.80 10.68 -6.62
C PHE A 75 -6.41 11.15 -8.02
N ILE A 76 -5.12 11.11 -8.36
CA ILE A 76 -4.62 11.42 -9.71
C ILE A 76 -5.23 10.47 -10.73
N GLY A 77 -5.25 9.16 -10.45
CA GLY A 77 -5.88 8.16 -11.33
C GLY A 77 -7.36 8.44 -11.57
N LYS A 78 -8.09 8.85 -10.53
CA LYS A 78 -9.50 9.24 -10.63
C LYS A 78 -9.69 10.49 -11.48
N MET A 79 -8.83 11.50 -11.34
CA MET A 79 -8.87 12.70 -12.18
C MET A 79 -8.62 12.37 -13.66
N ILE A 80 -7.64 11.50 -13.95
CA ILE A 80 -7.29 11.10 -15.32
C ILE A 80 -8.43 10.29 -15.95
N LYS A 81 -9.01 9.33 -15.21
CA LYS A 81 -10.07 8.46 -15.73
C LYS A 81 -11.44 9.13 -15.76
N ASN A 82 -11.68 10.13 -14.92
CA ASN A 82 -12.94 10.87 -14.84
C ASN A 82 -14.17 9.92 -14.83
N ASN A 83 -15.02 9.97 -15.87
CA ASN A 83 -16.22 9.14 -15.99
C ASN A 83 -15.93 7.65 -16.19
N GLU A 84 -14.71 7.28 -16.63
CA GLU A 84 -14.29 5.89 -16.77
C GLU A 84 -13.77 5.28 -15.45
N TRP A 85 -13.65 6.08 -14.37
CA TRP A 85 -13.13 5.59 -13.10
C TRP A 85 -14.05 4.52 -12.50
N GLN A 86 -13.50 3.32 -12.31
CA GLN A 86 -14.16 2.25 -11.59
C GLN A 86 -13.90 2.39 -10.10
N THR A 87 -14.96 2.38 -9.29
CA THR A 87 -14.81 2.47 -7.83
C THR A 87 -14.04 1.28 -7.27
N LEU A 88 -13.11 1.54 -6.35
CA LEU A 88 -12.33 0.51 -5.63
C LEU A 88 -13.08 -0.07 -4.43
N SER A 89 -14.28 0.44 -4.15
CA SER A 89 -15.16 0.03 -3.06
C SER A 89 -16.62 0.07 -3.55
N ILE A 90 -17.59 0.04 -2.64
CA ILE A 90 -19.01 -0.02 -2.94
C ILE A 90 -19.45 1.25 -3.70
N PRO A 91 -20.06 1.12 -4.89
CA PRO A 91 -20.60 2.26 -5.63
C PRO A 91 -21.62 3.05 -4.80
N LYS A 92 -21.70 4.37 -5.04
CA LYS A 92 -22.70 5.23 -4.39
C LYS A 92 -24.11 4.70 -4.68
N GLY A 93 -24.91 4.49 -3.63
CA GLY A 93 -26.25 3.94 -3.72
C GLY A 93 -26.34 2.41 -3.57
N SER A 94 -25.22 1.70 -3.61
CA SER A 94 -25.20 0.22 -3.53
C SER A 94 -24.93 -0.33 -2.13
N SER A 95 -24.69 0.53 -1.13
CA SER A 95 -24.31 0.11 0.24
C SER A 95 -25.37 -0.74 0.93
N ALA A 96 -26.66 -0.44 0.77
CA ALA A 96 -27.73 -1.20 1.41
C ALA A 96 -27.76 -2.66 0.92
N LYS A 97 -27.70 -2.86 -0.41
CA LYS A 97 -27.66 -4.18 -1.03
C LYS A 97 -26.40 -4.95 -0.62
N PHE A 98 -25.23 -4.30 -0.69
CA PHE A 98 -23.97 -4.93 -0.28
C PHE A 98 -24.00 -5.40 1.17
N ASN A 99 -24.48 -4.56 2.09
CA ASN A 99 -24.58 -4.89 3.51
C ASN A 99 -25.58 -6.03 3.75
N GLN A 100 -26.72 -6.03 3.05
CA GLN A 100 -27.69 -7.12 3.14
C GLN A 100 -27.07 -8.46 2.73
N GLU A 101 -26.33 -8.49 1.61
CA GLU A 101 -25.63 -9.69 1.13
C GLU A 101 -24.56 -10.16 2.13
N LYS A 102 -23.79 -9.22 2.71
CA LYS A 102 -22.75 -9.53 3.70
C LYS A 102 -23.31 -10.06 5.02
N PHE A 103 -24.34 -9.42 5.56
CA PHE A 103 -24.94 -9.82 6.85
C PHE A 103 -25.86 -11.04 6.74
N ALA A 104 -26.25 -11.45 5.52
CA ALA A 104 -26.95 -12.72 5.30
C ALA A 104 -26.02 -13.93 5.51
N GLN A 105 -24.70 -13.74 5.38
CA GLN A 105 -23.73 -14.81 5.66
C GLN A 105 -23.52 -14.96 7.17
N PRO A 106 -23.34 -16.18 7.68
CA PRO A 106 -22.96 -16.38 9.08
C PRO A 106 -21.60 -15.73 9.35
N LYS A 107 -21.38 -15.33 10.61
CA LYS A 107 -20.08 -14.84 11.06
C LYS A 107 -19.03 -15.92 10.81
N HIS A 108 -17.93 -15.53 10.19
CA HIS A 108 -16.81 -16.41 9.88
C HIS A 108 -15.52 -15.60 9.88
N ASN A 109 -14.40 -16.31 9.97
CA ASN A 109 -13.07 -15.71 9.87
C ASN A 109 -12.61 -15.88 8.43
N GLU A 110 -12.39 -14.77 7.72
CA GLU A 110 -11.79 -14.73 6.40
C GLU A 110 -10.76 -13.60 6.35
N HIS A 111 -9.74 -13.73 5.50
CA HIS A 111 -8.86 -12.61 5.23
C HIS A 111 -9.54 -11.70 4.21
N PHE A 112 -9.56 -10.38 4.44
CA PHE A 112 -10.30 -9.43 3.60
C PHE A 112 -9.92 -9.45 2.11
N THR A 113 -8.73 -9.97 1.77
CA THR A 113 -8.26 -10.12 0.38
C THR A 113 -8.74 -11.39 -0.31
N ASP A 114 -9.29 -12.35 0.43
CA ASP A 114 -9.69 -13.64 -0.15
C ASP A 114 -10.78 -13.43 -1.21
N GLU A 115 -11.75 -12.56 -0.93
CA GLU A 115 -12.80 -12.19 -1.87
C GLU A 115 -12.30 -11.55 -3.16
N THR A 116 -11.27 -10.71 -3.07
CA THR A 116 -10.73 -9.99 -4.23
C THR A 116 -9.80 -10.87 -5.05
N LEU A 117 -9.03 -11.75 -4.41
CA LEU A 117 -8.13 -12.69 -5.10
C LEU A 117 -8.90 -13.83 -5.78
N GLN A 118 -10.01 -14.30 -5.21
CA GLN A 118 -10.85 -15.34 -5.82
C GLN A 118 -11.57 -14.83 -7.09
N LYS A 119 -12.01 -13.57 -7.09
CA LYS A 119 -12.63 -12.93 -8.27
C LYS A 119 -11.69 -12.83 -9.48
N ASN A 120 -10.39 -12.73 -9.26
CA ASN A 120 -9.39 -12.63 -10.33
C ASN A 120 -8.93 -14.00 -10.88
N LYS A 121 -9.48 -15.12 -10.37
CA LYS A 121 -9.19 -16.49 -10.84
C LYS A 121 -10.31 -17.08 -11.70
N SER A 122 -11.38 -16.32 -11.98
CA SER A 122 -12.53 -16.69 -12.82
C SER A 122 -12.53 -15.88 -14.11
#